data_AF-A0A853M9V2-F1
#
_entry.id   AF-A0A853M9V2-F1
#
_cell.length_a   1.000
_cell.length_b   1.000
_cell.length_c   1.000
_cell.angle_alpha   90.00
_cell.angle_beta   90.00
_cell.angle_gamma   90.00
#
_symmetry.space_group_name_H-M   'P 1'
#
loop_
_entity.id
_entity.type
_entity.pdbx_description
1 polymer ?
#
loop_
_entity_poly.entity_id
_entity_poly.type
_entity_poly.pdbx_seq_one_letter_code
_entity_poly.pdbx_strand_id
1 'polypeptide(L)'
;MATWQCVKQCGACCHLDPSDRPYLSDYLSPTELSLYLRLVGEDGWCVNFDHQTRECTIYRDRPSFCRVESKTFEKMYGIKPEELNDFAIDCCHQQIDSVYGDRSLEMIRFNQTLGFEL
;
A
#
# COMPACT_ATOMS: atom_id res chain seq x y z
N MET A 1 -6.95 15.26 12.72
CA MET A 1 -6.34 14.43 11.66
C MET A 1 -6.33 13.01 12.17
N ALA A 2 -6.79 12.05 11.36
CA ALA A 2 -6.72 10.65 11.73
C ALA A 2 -5.27 10.17 11.67
N THR A 3 -4.89 9.21 12.51
CA THR A 3 -3.55 8.59 12.45
C THR A 3 -3.64 7.38 11.54
N TRP A 4 -2.87 7.38 10.46
CA TRP A 4 -2.83 6.26 9.53
C TRP A 4 -2.36 4.98 10.24
N GLN A 5 -3.00 3.87 9.91
CA GLN A 5 -2.53 2.54 10.30
C GLN A 5 -2.93 1.50 9.24
N CYS A 6 -2.07 0.50 9.06
CA CYS A 6 -2.39 -0.66 8.22
C CYS A 6 -3.50 -1.49 8.88
N VAL A 7 -4.52 -1.86 8.11
CA VAL A 7 -5.65 -2.68 8.59
C VAL A 7 -5.53 -4.12 8.11
N LYS A 8 -5.91 -5.07 8.97
CA LYS A 8 -5.95 -6.48 8.63
C LYS A 8 -7.04 -6.78 7.60
N GLN A 9 -6.85 -7.87 6.87
CA GLN A 9 -7.79 -8.37 5.87
C GLN A 9 -8.12 -7.37 4.73
N CYS A 10 -7.20 -6.45 4.44
CA CYS A 10 -7.29 -5.52 3.32
C CYS A 10 -6.43 -6.02 2.16
N GLY A 11 -5.11 -5.87 2.24
CA GLY A 11 -4.20 -6.37 1.19
C GLY A 11 -4.16 -5.54 -0.10
N ALA A 12 -4.93 -4.46 -0.24
CA ALA A 12 -4.99 -3.68 -1.48
C ALA A 12 -3.62 -3.17 -1.96
N CYS A 13 -2.72 -2.83 -1.02
CA CYS A 13 -1.36 -2.39 -1.33
C CYS A 13 -0.47 -3.51 -1.92
N CYS A 14 -0.88 -4.77 -1.83
CA CYS A 14 -0.23 -5.93 -2.43
C CYS A 14 -0.68 -6.19 -3.87
N HIS A 15 -1.63 -5.42 -4.43
CA HIS A 15 -1.84 -5.38 -5.88
C HIS A 15 -0.75 -4.50 -6.50
N LEU A 16 0.25 -5.14 -7.10
CA LEU A 16 1.52 -4.57 -7.54
C LEU A 16 1.66 -4.52 -9.07
N ASP A 17 0.56 -4.58 -9.82
CA ASP A 17 0.60 -4.54 -11.28
C ASP A 17 1.37 -3.29 -11.76
N PRO A 18 2.49 -3.45 -12.48
CA PRO A 18 3.29 -2.33 -12.98
C PRO A 18 2.55 -1.48 -14.02
N SER A 19 1.54 -2.03 -14.71
CA SER A 19 0.75 -1.28 -15.69
C SER A 19 -0.09 -0.18 -15.03
N ASP A 20 -0.51 -0.38 -13.77
CA ASP A 20 -1.18 0.63 -12.95
C ASP A 20 -0.19 1.64 -12.33
N ARG A 21 1.12 1.41 -12.46
CA ARG A 21 2.18 2.19 -11.79
C ARG A 21 3.31 2.58 -12.75
N PRO A 22 3.02 3.43 -13.76
CA PRO A 22 4.00 3.77 -14.80
C PRO A 22 5.23 4.54 -14.30
N TYR A 23 5.16 5.14 -13.11
CA TYR A 23 6.21 6.00 -12.55
C TYR A 23 7.09 5.30 -11.50
N LEU A 24 7.10 3.97 -11.41
CA LEU A 24 7.91 3.23 -10.43
C LEU A 24 9.40 3.59 -10.48
N SER A 25 9.94 3.87 -11.67
CA SER A 25 11.35 4.26 -11.86
C SER A 25 11.70 5.64 -11.30
N ASP A 26 10.70 6.49 -11.04
CA ASP A 26 10.92 7.86 -10.60
C ASP A 26 11.29 7.93 -9.11
N TYR A 27 10.87 6.92 -8.34
CA TYR A 27 11.04 6.88 -6.88
C TYR A 27 11.68 5.59 -6.35
N LEU A 28 11.86 4.55 -7.19
CA LEU A 28 12.62 3.35 -6.84
C LEU A 28 14.00 3.38 -7.51
N SER A 29 15.04 3.06 -6.75
CA SER A 29 16.36 2.78 -7.35
C SER A 29 16.28 1.54 -8.27
N PRO A 30 17.24 1.36 -9.21
CA PRO A 30 17.25 0.17 -10.08
C PRO A 30 17.21 -1.16 -9.31
N THR A 31 17.88 -1.23 -8.15
CA THR A 31 17.87 -2.40 -7.26
C THR A 31 16.50 -2.61 -6.60
N GLU A 32 15.87 -1.54 -6.12
CA GLU A 32 14.51 -1.59 -5.53
C GLU A 32 13.46 -1.95 -6.59
N LEU A 33 13.55 -1.40 -7.80
CA LEU A 33 12.67 -1.74 -8.93
C LEU A 33 12.83 -3.20 -9.34
N SER A 34 14.07 -3.69 -9.42
CA SER A 34 14.34 -5.12 -9.70
C SER A 34 13.77 -6.03 -8.60
N LEU A 35 13.81 -5.59 -7.33
CA LEU A 35 13.16 -6.31 -6.24
C LEU A 35 11.63 -6.24 -6.36
N TYR A 36 11.06 -5.07 -6.62
CA TYR A 36 9.63 -4.86 -6.82
C TYR A 36 9.08 -5.81 -7.87
N LEU A 37 9.69 -5.85 -9.06
CA LEU A 37 9.24 -6.68 -10.18
C LEU A 37 9.30 -8.18 -9.86
N ARG A 38 10.24 -8.63 -9.03
CA ARG A 38 10.30 -10.03 -8.56
C ARG A 38 9.20 -10.38 -7.56
N LEU A 39 8.59 -9.38 -6.93
CA LEU A 39 7.47 -9.59 -6.04
C LEU A 39 6.14 -9.68 -6.79
N VAL A 40 6.06 -9.22 -8.04
CA VAL A 40 4.82 -9.24 -8.84
C VAL A 40 4.62 -10.65 -9.44
N GLY A 41 3.49 -11.26 -9.12
CA GLY A 41 3.01 -12.50 -9.74
C GLY A 41 2.40 -12.26 -11.12
N GLU A 42 2.10 -13.34 -11.84
CA GLU A 42 1.51 -13.25 -13.20
C GLU A 42 0.14 -12.55 -13.23
N ASP A 43 -0.56 -12.53 -12.10
CA ASP A 43 -1.88 -11.91 -11.90
C ASP A 43 -1.79 -10.48 -11.34
N GLY A 44 -0.60 -9.89 -11.29
CA GLY A 44 -0.37 -8.54 -10.75
C GLY A 44 -0.30 -8.49 -9.21
N TRP A 45 -0.59 -9.58 -8.50
CA TRP A 45 -0.53 -9.62 -7.04
C TRP A 45 0.87 -9.93 -6.54
N CYS A 46 1.20 -9.43 -5.35
CA CYS A 46 2.45 -9.79 -4.69
C CYS A 46 2.51 -11.30 -4.41
N VAL A 47 3.59 -11.97 -4.78
CA VAL A 47 3.81 -13.42 -4.52
C VAL A 47 3.81 -13.79 -3.03
N ASN A 48 3.94 -12.81 -2.14
CA ASN A 48 3.86 -12.98 -0.69
C ASN A 48 2.49 -12.58 -0.10
N PHE A 49 1.49 -12.30 -0.94
CA PHE A 49 0.13 -12.04 -0.50
C PHE A 49 -0.63 -13.35 -0.36
N ASP A 50 -1.14 -13.62 0.84
CA ASP A 50 -2.05 -14.74 1.06
C ASP A 50 -3.49 -14.28 0.77
N HIS A 51 -4.07 -14.78 -0.32
CA HIS A 51 -5.43 -14.43 -0.75
C HIS A 51 -6.52 -14.92 0.20
N GLN A 52 -6.27 -15.94 1.03
CA GLN A 52 -7.25 -16.45 2.00
C GLN A 52 -7.33 -15.56 3.23
N THR A 53 -6.18 -15.23 3.81
CA THR A 53 -6.11 -14.38 5.02
C THR A 53 -6.10 -12.89 4.70
N ARG A 54 -5.74 -12.53 3.46
CA ARG A 54 -5.49 -11.19 2.95
C ARG A 54 -4.42 -10.46 3.76
N GLU A 55 -3.36 -11.19 4.08
CA GLU A 55 -2.20 -10.70 4.81
C GLU A 55 -0.92 -10.93 4.01
N CYS A 56 0.11 -10.14 4.30
CA CYS A 56 1.44 -10.32 3.74
C CYS A 56 2.21 -11.33 4.58
N THR A 57 2.64 -12.44 3.98
CA THR A 57 3.36 -13.53 4.67
C THR A 57 4.74 -13.10 5.19
N ILE A 58 5.31 -12.04 4.62
CA ILE A 58 6.58 -11.43 5.02
C ILE A 58 6.38 -10.07 5.72
N TYR A 59 5.26 -9.84 6.41
CA TYR A 59 4.90 -8.51 6.95
C TYR A 59 6.04 -7.82 7.73
N ARG A 60 6.80 -8.60 8.51
CA ARG A 60 7.96 -8.14 9.30
C ARG A 60 9.20 -7.83 8.46
N ASP A 61 9.36 -8.51 7.33
CA ASP A 61 10.55 -8.45 6.47
C ASP A 61 10.27 -7.70 5.15
N ARG A 62 9.15 -6.97 5.08
CA ARG A 62 8.77 -6.18 3.91
C ARG A 62 9.90 -5.25 3.47
N PRO A 63 10.14 -5.12 2.15
CA PRO A 63 11.03 -4.10 1.61
C PRO A 63 10.64 -2.69 2.05
N SER A 64 11.60 -1.76 2.01
CA SER A 64 11.40 -0.35 2.36
C SER A 64 10.17 0.26 1.67
N PHE A 65 10.05 0.10 0.35
CA PHE A 65 8.96 0.64 -0.47
C PHE A 65 7.57 0.05 -0.17
N CYS A 66 7.49 -1.06 0.56
CA CYS A 66 6.23 -1.65 1.03
C CYS A 66 5.80 -1.15 2.42
N ARG A 67 6.57 -0.24 3.03
CA ARG A 67 6.34 0.29 4.38
C ARG A 67 5.90 1.74 4.32
N VAL A 68 4.80 2.03 5.00
CA VAL A 68 4.33 3.39 5.22
C VAL A 68 5.01 3.93 6.47
N GLU A 69 6.20 4.47 6.25
CA GLU A 69 7.07 5.05 7.28
C GLU A 69 7.57 6.40 6.77
N SER A 70 7.74 7.37 7.67
CA SER A 70 8.10 8.75 7.29
C SER A 70 9.34 8.82 6.42
N LYS A 71 10.41 8.08 6.77
CA LYS A 71 11.66 8.06 5.99
C LYS A 71 11.47 7.49 4.58
N THR A 72 10.62 6.49 4.43
CA THR A 72 10.33 5.89 3.13
C THR A 72 9.58 6.87 2.25
N PHE A 73 8.54 7.51 2.78
CA PHE A 73 7.67 8.42 2.03
C PHE A 73 8.34 9.77 1.75
N GLU A 74 9.22 10.24 2.64
CA GLU A 74 10.10 11.38 2.37
C GLU A 74 11.03 11.07 1.20
N LYS A 75 11.68 9.89 1.18
CA LYS A 75 12.56 9.46 0.07
C LYS A 75 11.79 9.33 -1.25
N MET A 76 10.62 8.68 -1.24
CA MET A 76 9.89 8.34 -2.46
C MET A 76 9.11 9.52 -3.03
N TYR A 77 8.54 10.37 -2.17
CA TYR A 77 7.53 11.35 -2.57
C TYR A 77 7.82 12.76 -2.03
N GLY A 78 8.87 12.95 -1.22
CA GLY A 78 9.16 14.24 -0.59
C GLY A 78 8.15 14.65 0.48
N ILE A 79 7.34 13.72 0.98
CA ILE A 79 6.29 13.98 1.97
C ILE A 79 6.90 14.17 3.35
N LYS A 80 6.55 15.28 4.02
CA LYS A 80 7.05 15.56 5.36
C LYS A 80 6.37 14.66 6.41
N PRO A 81 7.04 14.38 7.54
CA PRO A 81 6.46 13.52 8.59
C PRO A 81 5.07 13.97 9.08
N GLU A 82 4.83 15.27 9.16
CA GLU A 82 3.54 15.86 9.56
C GLU A 82 2.41 15.66 8.54
N GLU A 83 2.74 15.49 7.26
CA GLU A 83 1.80 15.27 6.15
C GLU A 83 1.53 13.77 5.90
N LEU A 84 2.35 12.89 6.48
CA LEU A 84 2.33 11.45 6.19
C LEU A 84 0.96 10.81 6.42
N ASN A 85 0.29 11.16 7.53
CA ASN A 85 -0.98 10.51 7.87
C ASN A 85 -2.04 10.78 6.80
N ASP A 86 -2.27 12.04 6.46
CA ASP A 86 -3.29 12.41 5.48
C ASP A 86 -2.93 11.85 4.09
N PHE A 87 -1.66 11.97 3.67
CA PHE A 87 -1.20 11.42 2.40
C PHE A 87 -1.35 9.90 2.31
N ALA A 88 -0.96 9.16 3.34
CA ALA A 88 -1.06 7.70 3.37
C ALA A 88 -2.52 7.23 3.44
N ILE A 89 -3.39 7.98 4.11
CA ILE A 89 -4.83 7.74 4.12
C ILE A 89 -5.36 7.87 2.70
N ASP A 90 -5.11 8.99 2.02
CA ASP A 90 -5.56 9.21 0.64
C ASP A 90 -5.07 8.12 -0.33
N CYS A 91 -3.79 7.72 -0.22
CA CYS A 91 -3.26 6.60 -1.00
C CYS A 91 -4.00 5.29 -0.71
N CYS A 92 -4.31 4.99 0.55
CA CYS A 92 -5.06 3.78 0.91
C CYS A 92 -6.50 3.84 0.40
N HIS A 93 -7.20 4.97 0.50
CA HIS A 93 -8.54 5.12 -0.08
C HIS A 93 -8.54 4.84 -1.58
N GLN A 94 -7.66 5.50 -2.34
CA GLN A 94 -7.57 5.34 -3.80
C GLN A 94 -7.23 3.89 -4.18
N GLN A 95 -6.26 3.27 -3.48
CA GLN A 95 -5.85 1.91 -3.79
C GLN A 95 -6.93 0.89 -3.44
N ILE A 96 -7.61 1.05 -2.30
CA ILE A 96 -8.71 0.16 -1.91
C ILE A 96 -9.87 0.28 -2.88
N ASP A 97 -10.25 1.50 -3.29
CA ASP A 97 -11.30 1.73 -4.27
C ASP A 97 -10.94 1.10 -5.62
N SER A 98 -9.72 1.33 -6.12
CA SER A 98 -9.29 0.75 -7.40
C SER A 98 -9.30 -0.79 -7.41
N VAL A 99 -9.01 -1.43 -6.28
CA VAL A 99 -8.87 -2.90 -6.20
C VAL A 99 -10.18 -3.58 -5.83
N TYR A 100 -10.95 -3.01 -4.92
CA TYR A 100 -12.14 -3.64 -4.31
C TYR A 100 -13.42 -2.81 -4.46
N GLY A 101 -13.31 -1.52 -4.77
CA GLY A 101 -14.42 -0.55 -4.84
C GLY A 101 -14.64 0.23 -3.54
N ASP A 102 -15.19 1.43 -3.70
CA ASP A 102 -15.53 2.41 -2.64
C ASP A 102 -16.46 1.87 -1.54
N ARG A 103 -17.28 0.86 -1.85
CA ARG A 103 -18.21 0.20 -0.92
C ARG A 103 -17.73 -1.18 -0.43
N SER A 104 -16.47 -1.51 -0.67
CA SER A 104 -15.88 -2.78 -0.22
C SER A 104 -15.83 -2.91 1.29
N LEU A 105 -15.78 -4.14 1.79
CA LEU A 105 -15.58 -4.41 3.23
C LEU A 105 -14.23 -3.88 3.72
N GLU A 106 -13.25 -3.84 2.83
CA GLU A 106 -11.92 -3.30 3.03
C GLU A 106 -11.96 -1.80 3.27
N MET A 107 -12.69 -1.05 2.43
CA MET A 107 -12.88 0.40 2.60
C MET A 107 -13.62 0.69 3.91
N ILE A 108 -14.72 -0.02 4.16
CA ILE A 108 -15.50 0.14 5.39
C ILE A 108 -14.63 -0.12 6.63
N ARG A 109 -13.85 -1.21 6.64
CA ARG A 109 -12.97 -1.55 7.76
C ARG A 109 -11.86 -0.53 7.94
N PHE A 110 -11.28 -0.03 6.84
CA PHE A 110 -10.27 1.02 6.88
C PHE A 110 -10.83 2.29 7.54
N ASN A 111 -11.99 2.75 7.07
CA ASN A 111 -12.66 3.94 7.60
C ASN A 111 -13.01 3.82 9.08
N GLN A 112 -13.61 2.69 9.47
CA GLN A 112 -13.94 2.41 10.88
C GLN A 112 -12.69 2.38 11.76
N THR A 113 -11.59 1.81 11.28
CA THR A 113 -10.33 1.72 12.04
C THR A 113 -9.70 3.09 12.25
N LEU A 114 -9.94 4.03 11.34
CA LEU A 114 -9.46 5.42 11.43
C LEU A 114 -10.46 6.36 12.10
N GLY A 115 -11.66 5.88 12.44
CA GLY A 115 -12.70 6.66 13.09
C GLY A 115 -13.44 7.61 12.15
N PHE A 116 -13.45 7.34 10.84
CA PHE A 116 -14.31 8.05 9.91
C PHE A 116 -15.76 7.56 10.06
N GLU A 117 -16.71 8.49 10.13
CA GLU A 117 -18.13 8.19 10.11
C GLU A 117 -18.53 7.71 8.70
N LEU A 118 -19.31 6.63 8.63
CA LEU A 118 -19.80 6.01 7.39
C LEU A 118 -21.08 6.68 6.87
#